data_AF-A0A832RMN5-F1
#
_entry.id   AF-A0A832RMN5-F1
#
_cell.length_a   1.000
_cell.length_b   1.000
_cell.length_c   1.000
_cell.angle_alpha   90.00
_cell.angle_beta   90.00
_cell.angle_gamma   90.00
#
_symmetry.space_group_name_H-M   'P 1'
#
loop_
_entity.id
_entity.type
_entity.pdbx_description
1 polymer ?
#
loop_
_entity_poly.entity_id
_entity_poly.type
_entity_poly.pdbx_seq_one_letter_code
_entity_poly.pdbx_strand_id
1 'polypeptide(L)'
;MITVKLLGGAKKAFGLEKFEIDLDNVTLSKLIDYLLSVKPADTLELDTKNILIAVNGADSSALKGPNTVLHSGDVVSIIPVIHGGGRLCFKVDSKNAELFCIKNQKGKNYDFLTLLRKKFPALVMEGVSPKTITGILHAKKILAQTIYAKKHHLLLAKKTETDILLRFAATTQISGAINAVGIEKFDEFVIIALGNKSALDKIHNHL
;
A
#
# COMPACT_ATOMS: atom_id res chain seq x y z
N MET A 1 6.47 29.25 15.01
CA MET A 1 5.69 28.31 14.17
C MET A 1 6.56 27.51 13.22
N ILE A 2 6.60 26.19 13.42
CA ILE A 2 7.22 25.20 12.53
C ILE A 2 6.13 24.63 11.61
N THR A 3 6.43 24.47 10.32
CA THR A 3 5.54 23.80 9.36
C THR A 3 5.97 22.35 9.16
N VAL A 4 5.12 21.39 9.50
CA VAL A 4 5.39 19.97 9.24
C VAL A 4 4.59 19.51 8.03
N LYS A 5 5.25 19.14 6.93
CA LYS A 5 4.63 18.57 5.73
C LYS A 5 4.63 17.04 5.82
N LEU A 6 3.48 16.43 5.60
CA LEU A 6 3.31 14.98 5.64
C LEU A 6 3.14 14.41 4.23
N LEU A 7 3.93 13.40 3.90
CA LEU A 7 3.91 12.77 2.58
C LEU A 7 3.52 11.28 2.70
N GLY A 8 2.99 10.72 1.61
CA GLY A 8 2.74 9.28 1.49
C GLY A 8 1.93 8.66 2.64
N GLY A 9 2.51 7.64 3.29
CA GLY A 9 1.92 6.96 4.45
C GLY A 9 1.68 7.88 5.65
N ALA A 10 2.52 8.88 5.88
CA ALA A 10 2.38 9.83 6.99
C ALA A 10 1.13 10.70 6.80
N LYS A 11 0.89 11.22 5.58
CA LYS A 11 -0.36 11.93 5.24
C LYS A 11 -1.60 11.09 5.56
N LYS A 12 -1.55 9.78 5.31
CA LYS A 12 -2.65 8.85 5.61
C LYS A 12 -2.81 8.57 7.10
N ALA A 13 -1.70 8.51 7.86
CA ALA A 13 -1.71 8.29 9.30
C ALA A 13 -2.36 9.46 10.06
N PHE A 14 -2.20 10.70 9.58
CA PHE A 14 -2.75 11.88 10.24
C PHE A 14 -4.01 12.44 9.60
N GLY A 15 -4.33 12.03 8.36
CA GLY A 15 -5.46 12.59 7.61
C GLY A 15 -5.26 14.05 7.18
N LEU A 16 -4.05 14.60 7.36
CA LEU A 16 -3.69 15.98 7.10
C LEU A 16 -2.45 16.05 6.20
N GLU A 17 -2.39 17.08 5.36
CA GLU A 17 -1.23 17.34 4.49
C GLU A 17 -0.10 18.05 5.22
N LYS A 18 -0.45 18.88 6.20
CA LYS A 18 0.51 19.63 7.01
C LYS A 18 -0.01 19.89 8.41
N PHE A 19 0.93 20.09 9.33
CA PHE A 19 0.70 20.72 10.62
C PHE A 19 1.40 22.08 10.66
N GLU A 20 0.81 23.00 11.39
CA GLU A 20 1.43 24.24 11.81
C GLU A 20 1.50 24.15 13.34
N ILE A 21 2.71 24.09 13.86
CA ILE A 21 2.94 23.82 15.28
C ILE A 21 3.70 24.99 15.87
N ASP A 22 3.17 25.55 16.95
CA ASP A 22 3.84 26.62 17.67
C ASP A 22 4.86 26.05 18.66
N LEU A 23 6.00 25.64 18.10
CA LEU A 23 7.18 25.20 18.83
C LEU A 23 8.39 25.99 18.34
N ASP A 24 9.37 26.15 19.23
CA ASP A 24 10.67 26.72 18.95
C ASP A 24 11.71 26.08 19.87
N ASN A 25 12.96 26.03 19.43
CA ASN A 25 14.09 25.45 20.16
C ASN A 25 13.81 24.01 20.66
N VAL A 26 13.17 23.20 19.81
CA VAL A 26 12.84 21.79 20.10
C VAL A 26 13.67 20.86 19.23
N THR A 27 14.06 19.70 19.77
CA THR A 27 14.74 18.70 18.95
C THR A 27 13.77 17.97 18.04
N LEU A 28 14.28 17.42 16.95
CA LEU A 28 13.51 16.60 16.03
C LEU A 28 12.85 15.39 16.74
N SER A 29 13.55 14.76 17.68
CA SER A 29 12.96 13.69 18.50
C SER A 29 11.71 14.15 19.25
N LYS A 30 11.74 15.33 19.88
CA LYS A 30 10.57 15.88 20.58
C LYS A 30 9.42 16.19 19.63
N LEU A 31 9.72 16.65 18.42
CA LEU A 31 8.70 16.84 17.39
C LEU A 31 8.03 15.50 17.04
N ILE A 32 8.80 14.43 16.87
CA ILE A 32 8.26 13.10 16.57
C ILE A 32 7.38 12.60 17.73
N ASP A 33 7.83 12.74 18.98
CA ASP A 33 7.06 12.35 20.16
C ASP A 33 5.72 13.11 20.22
N TYR A 34 5.75 14.41 19.95
CA TYR A 34 4.54 15.23 19.83
C TYR A 34 3.61 14.70 18.73
N LEU A 35 4.12 14.45 17.53
CA LEU A 35 3.33 13.90 16.42
C LEU A 35 2.70 12.55 16.78
N LEU A 36 3.43 11.66 17.45
CA LEU A 36 2.88 10.38 17.90
C LEU A 36 1.78 10.58 18.95
N SER A 37 1.91 11.55 19.84
CA SER A 37 0.92 11.84 20.89
C SER A 37 -0.41 12.38 20.34
N VAL A 38 -0.36 13.11 19.21
CA VAL A 38 -1.55 13.69 18.56
C VAL A 38 -2.09 12.84 17.39
N LYS A 39 -1.48 11.68 17.13
CA LYS A 39 -1.94 10.77 16.06
C LYS A 39 -3.33 10.23 16.40
N PRO A 40 -4.30 10.27 15.46
CA PRO A 40 -5.60 9.63 15.66
C PRO A 40 -5.45 8.12 15.93
N ALA A 41 -6.24 7.57 16.87
CA ALA A 41 -6.14 6.17 17.27
C ALA A 41 -6.52 5.19 16.14
N ASP A 42 -7.52 5.53 15.32
CA ASP A 42 -8.10 4.63 14.29
C ASP A 42 -7.45 4.74 12.90
N THR A 43 -6.26 5.34 12.79
CA THR A 43 -5.55 5.54 11.53
C THR A 43 -4.31 4.66 11.40
N LEU A 44 -3.76 4.59 10.18
CA LEU A 44 -2.52 3.87 9.88
C LEU A 44 -1.42 4.26 10.88
N GLU A 45 -0.64 3.29 11.35
CA GLU A 45 0.52 3.57 12.19
C GLU A 45 1.61 4.30 11.39
N LEU A 46 2.27 5.26 12.04
CA LEU A 46 3.48 5.88 11.51
C LEU A 46 4.68 5.06 11.99
N ASP A 47 5.32 4.35 11.08
CA ASP A 47 6.58 3.66 11.38
C ASP A 47 7.73 4.66 11.41
N THR A 48 8.02 5.19 12.60
CA THR A 48 9.09 6.18 12.82
C THR A 48 10.50 5.66 12.59
N LYS A 49 10.69 4.34 12.44
CA LYS A 49 11.99 3.75 12.10
C LYS A 49 12.25 3.79 10.59
N ASN A 50 11.20 3.93 9.79
CA ASN A 50 11.26 3.93 8.33
C ASN A 50 10.72 5.23 7.76
N ILE A 51 11.25 6.36 8.25
CA ILE A 51 10.98 7.70 7.70
C ILE A 51 12.29 8.42 7.38
N LEU A 52 12.31 9.08 6.23
CA LEU A 52 13.27 10.13 5.91
C LEU A 52 12.65 11.45 6.38
N ILE A 53 13.44 12.24 7.09
CA ILE A 53 13.01 13.55 7.57
C ILE A 53 13.90 14.60 6.96
N ALA A 54 13.30 15.58 6.28
CA ALA A 54 14.01 16.72 5.72
C ALA A 54 13.67 18.00 6.49
N VAL A 55 14.68 18.74 6.95
CA VAL A 55 14.53 20.06 7.57
C VAL A 55 15.02 21.10 6.57
N ASN A 56 14.12 21.99 6.13
CA ASN A 56 14.38 23.00 5.08
C ASN A 56 15.00 22.40 3.80
N GLY A 57 14.62 21.16 3.48
CA GLY A 57 15.12 20.42 2.31
C GLY A 57 16.40 19.61 2.54
N ALA A 58 17.10 19.80 3.66
CA ALA A 58 18.26 18.99 4.02
C ALA A 58 17.82 17.72 4.78
N ASP A 59 18.37 16.56 4.41
CA ASP A 59 18.14 15.32 5.16
C ASP A 59 18.67 15.47 6.59
N SER A 60 17.82 15.17 7.58
CA SER A 60 18.16 15.26 9.00
C SER A 60 19.38 14.42 9.37
N SER A 61 19.65 13.30 8.68
CA SER A 61 20.84 12.47 8.89
C SER A 61 22.14 13.16 8.51
N ALA A 62 22.09 14.09 7.55
CA ALA A 62 23.21 14.98 7.20
C ALA A 62 23.34 16.19 8.13
N LEU A 63 22.39 16.38 9.05
CA LEU A 63 22.43 17.36 10.12
C LEU A 63 22.89 16.69 11.43
N LYS A 64 22.07 16.74 12.48
CA LYS A 64 22.34 16.07 13.78
C LYS A 64 21.36 14.91 14.03
N GLY A 65 20.70 14.41 12.97
CA GLY A 65 19.70 13.36 13.06
C GLY A 65 18.57 13.74 14.04
N PRO A 66 18.20 12.85 14.97
CA PRO A 66 17.19 13.11 16.02
C PRO A 66 17.50 14.33 16.92
N ASN A 67 18.77 14.73 17.00
CA ASN A 67 19.23 15.86 17.83
C ASN A 67 19.25 17.20 17.07
N THR A 68 18.76 17.23 15.83
CA THR A 68 18.60 18.48 15.08
C THR A 68 17.63 19.39 15.85
N VAL A 69 18.09 20.60 16.19
CA VAL A 69 17.26 21.61 16.85
C VAL A 69 16.48 22.36 15.77
N LEU A 70 15.18 22.45 15.97
CA LEU A 70 14.23 23.11 15.09
C LEU A 70 13.87 24.47 15.66
N HIS A 71 13.73 25.44 14.76
CA HIS A 71 13.39 26.81 15.08
C HIS A 71 12.10 27.24 14.41
N SER A 72 11.46 28.27 14.98
CA SER A 72 10.33 28.93 14.33
C SER A 72 10.68 29.36 12.91
N GLY A 73 9.82 29.03 11.95
CA GLY A 73 10.03 29.25 10.51
C GLY A 73 10.50 28.01 9.76
N ASP A 74 10.99 26.98 10.46
CA ASP A 74 11.43 25.75 9.80
C ASP A 74 10.29 25.00 9.12
N VAL A 75 10.64 24.39 7.98
CA VAL A 75 9.79 23.45 7.25
C VAL A 75 10.37 22.05 7.40
N VAL A 76 9.66 21.20 8.12
CA VAL A 76 10.01 19.79 8.32
C VAL A 76 9.15 18.93 7.41
N SER A 77 9.74 18.06 6.59
CA SER A 77 9.00 17.10 5.76
C SER A 77 9.19 15.68 6.29
N ILE A 78 8.08 15.01 6.61
CA ILE A 78 8.07 13.60 7.04
C ILE A 78 7.75 12.72 5.83
N ILE A 79 8.73 11.93 5.40
CA ILE A 79 8.70 11.15 4.17
C ILE A 79 8.86 9.67 4.53
N PRO A 80 7.79 8.88 4.60
CA PRO A 80 7.91 7.46 4.83
C PRO A 80 8.77 6.78 3.78
N VAL A 81 9.81 6.09 4.24
CA VAL A 81 10.62 5.21 3.41
C VAL A 81 9.85 3.91 3.27
N ILE A 82 9.22 3.73 2.12
CA ILE A 82 8.51 2.50 1.81
C ILE A 82 9.55 1.47 1.38
N HIS A 83 10.12 0.74 2.35
CA HIS A 83 10.77 -0.52 2.04
C HIS A 83 9.69 -1.51 1.63
N GLY A 84 9.92 -2.32 0.59
CA GLY A 84 8.97 -3.31 0.08
C GLY A 84 8.62 -4.47 1.04
N GLY A 85 8.82 -4.30 2.35
CA GLY A 85 8.61 -5.29 3.40
C GLY A 85 7.40 -5.04 4.32
N GLY A 86 6.71 -3.90 4.20
CA GLY A 86 5.46 -3.66 4.94
C GLY A 86 4.25 -4.29 4.24
N ARG A 87 3.28 -4.80 5.02
CA ARG A 87 2.01 -5.32 4.47
C ARG A 87 1.30 -4.24 3.66
N LEU A 88 1.06 -4.51 2.38
CA LEU A 88 0.32 -3.61 1.49
C LEU A 88 -1.19 -3.84 1.61
N CYS A 89 -1.73 -3.60 2.82
CA CYS A 89 -3.15 -3.74 3.11
C CYS A 89 -3.92 -2.43 2.89
N PHE A 90 -5.14 -2.51 2.37
CA PHE A 90 -6.06 -1.38 2.29
C PHE A 90 -7.53 -1.82 2.24
N LYS A 91 -8.43 -0.93 2.66
CA LYS A 91 -9.88 -1.15 2.50
C LYS A 91 -10.35 -0.69 1.13
N VAL A 92 -11.25 -1.50 0.54
CA VAL A 92 -11.97 -1.18 -0.68
C VAL A 92 -13.44 -1.57 -0.49
N ASP A 93 -14.29 -0.55 -0.40
CA ASP A 93 -15.70 -0.70 0.01
C ASP A 93 -15.82 -1.49 1.34
N SER A 94 -16.65 -2.53 1.40
CA SER A 94 -16.84 -3.39 2.58
C SER A 94 -15.76 -4.47 2.75
N LYS A 95 -14.74 -4.53 1.89
CA LYS A 95 -13.71 -5.57 1.89
C LYS A 95 -12.33 -5.04 2.23
N ASN A 96 -11.48 -5.93 2.72
CA ASN A 96 -10.05 -5.68 2.85
C ASN A 96 -9.34 -6.27 1.64
N ALA A 97 -8.27 -5.61 1.22
CA ALA A 97 -7.38 -6.03 0.16
C ALA A 97 -5.94 -6.09 0.70
N GLU A 98 -5.15 -7.01 0.18
CA GLU A 98 -3.70 -7.07 0.41
C GLU A 98 -2.98 -7.42 -0.89
N LEU A 99 -1.83 -6.79 -1.11
CA LEU A 99 -0.93 -7.09 -2.21
C LEU A 99 0.26 -7.89 -1.66
N PHE A 100 0.48 -9.08 -2.20
CA PHE A 100 1.61 -9.94 -1.85
C PHE A 100 2.61 -9.97 -2.99
N CYS A 101 3.81 -9.46 -2.75
CA CYS A 101 4.91 -9.55 -3.71
C CYS A 101 5.53 -10.95 -3.61
N ILE A 102 5.31 -11.77 -4.64
CA ILE A 102 5.92 -13.08 -4.77
C ILE A 102 7.22 -12.91 -5.56
N LYS A 103 8.32 -13.41 -5.01
CA LYS A 103 9.64 -13.37 -5.63
C LYS A 103 10.19 -14.78 -5.79
N ASN A 104 11.06 -14.97 -6.78
CA ASN A 104 11.79 -16.22 -7.03
C ASN A 104 10.87 -17.44 -7.27
N GLN A 105 9.62 -17.22 -7.69
CA GLN A 105 8.70 -18.32 -8.01
C GLN A 105 8.92 -18.75 -9.46
N LYS A 106 9.51 -19.94 -9.63
CA LYS A 106 9.91 -20.45 -10.94
C LYS A 106 8.76 -21.18 -11.63
N GLY A 107 8.14 -20.53 -12.62
CA GLY A 107 7.16 -21.11 -13.54
C GLY A 107 5.90 -21.72 -12.90
N LYS A 108 4.90 -22.05 -13.72
CA LYS A 108 3.60 -22.61 -13.27
C LYS A 108 2.90 -21.71 -12.25
N ASN A 109 2.98 -20.40 -12.46
CA ASN A 109 2.50 -19.41 -11.50
C ASN A 109 0.98 -19.48 -11.33
N TYR A 110 0.24 -19.80 -12.40
CA TYR A 110 -1.19 -20.04 -12.28
C TYR A 110 -1.54 -21.36 -11.55
N ASP A 111 -0.69 -22.38 -11.59
CA ASP A 111 -0.89 -23.60 -10.78
C ASP A 111 -0.69 -23.29 -9.30
N PHE A 112 0.36 -22.54 -8.97
CA PHE A 112 0.60 -22.03 -7.61
C PHE A 112 -0.59 -21.20 -7.11
N LEU A 113 -1.06 -20.24 -7.91
CA LEU A 113 -2.24 -19.44 -7.55
C LEU A 113 -3.50 -20.30 -7.39
N THR A 114 -3.65 -21.37 -8.18
CA THR A 114 -4.75 -22.32 -8.05
C THR A 114 -4.70 -23.11 -6.75
N LEU A 115 -3.50 -23.52 -6.30
CA LEU A 115 -3.31 -24.17 -5.00
C LEU A 115 -3.69 -23.23 -3.85
N LEU A 116 -3.28 -21.96 -3.91
CA LEU A 116 -3.66 -20.96 -2.91
C LEU A 116 -5.18 -20.75 -2.87
N ARG A 117 -5.85 -20.64 -4.02
CA ARG A 117 -7.33 -20.52 -4.09
C ARG A 117 -8.04 -21.72 -3.45
N LYS A 118 -7.52 -22.93 -3.63
CA LYS A 118 -8.04 -24.13 -2.96
C LYS A 118 -7.85 -24.09 -1.45
N LYS A 119 -6.69 -23.61 -1.00
CA LYS A 119 -6.34 -23.52 0.43
C LYS A 119 -7.08 -22.39 1.16
N PHE A 120 -7.35 -21.29 0.49
CA PHE A 120 -8.02 -20.10 1.05
C PHE A 120 -9.26 -19.72 0.23
N PRO A 121 -10.32 -20.56 0.21
CA PRO A 121 -11.50 -20.35 -0.64
C PRO A 121 -12.34 -19.13 -0.26
N ALA A 122 -12.15 -18.59 0.95
CA ALA A 122 -12.80 -17.35 1.40
C ALA A 122 -12.20 -16.08 0.76
N LEU A 123 -11.05 -16.19 0.10
CA LEU A 123 -10.37 -15.09 -0.58
C LEU A 123 -10.64 -15.12 -2.08
N VAL A 124 -10.91 -13.96 -2.66
CA VAL A 124 -10.79 -13.77 -4.11
C VAL A 124 -9.35 -13.36 -4.38
N MET A 125 -8.65 -14.11 -5.22
CA MET A 125 -7.24 -13.87 -5.53
C MET A 125 -7.00 -13.85 -7.03
N GLU A 126 -6.22 -12.89 -7.51
CA GLU A 126 -5.73 -12.84 -8.88
C GLU A 126 -4.26 -12.41 -8.88
N GLY A 127 -3.48 -12.94 -9.81
CA GLY A 127 -2.09 -12.56 -9.97
C GLY A 127 -1.93 -11.58 -11.13
N VAL A 128 -1.11 -10.55 -10.93
CA VAL A 128 -0.74 -9.62 -12.01
C VAL A 128 0.75 -9.32 -12.00
N SER A 129 1.28 -8.94 -13.15
CA SER A 129 2.64 -8.43 -13.30
C SER A 129 2.83 -7.18 -12.43
N PRO A 130 3.92 -7.04 -11.67
CA PRO A 130 4.15 -5.90 -10.78
C PRO A 130 4.15 -4.56 -11.52
N LYS A 131 4.60 -4.58 -12.79
CA LYS A 131 4.67 -3.41 -13.68
C LYS A 131 3.33 -2.71 -13.91
N THR A 132 2.23 -3.42 -13.65
CA THR A 132 0.87 -2.90 -13.87
C THR A 132 0.33 -2.15 -12.65
N ILE A 133 0.94 -2.31 -11.48
CA ILE A 133 0.53 -1.65 -10.25
C ILE A 133 1.39 -0.41 -10.04
N THR A 134 0.91 0.74 -10.48
CA THR A 134 1.57 2.05 -10.26
C THR A 134 1.46 2.56 -8.81
N GLY A 135 0.69 1.87 -7.96
CA GLY A 135 0.61 2.14 -6.52
C GLY A 135 -0.69 1.66 -5.88
N ILE A 136 -0.80 1.82 -4.55
CA ILE A 136 -1.97 1.39 -3.76
C ILE A 136 -3.26 2.07 -4.26
N LEU A 137 -3.21 3.35 -4.61
CA LEU A 137 -4.40 4.08 -5.09
C LEU A 137 -4.91 3.53 -6.42
N HIS A 138 -3.99 3.17 -7.32
CA HIS A 138 -4.32 2.54 -8.60
C HIS A 138 -5.01 1.19 -8.38
N ALA A 139 -4.39 0.31 -7.58
CA ALA A 139 -4.97 -0.99 -7.24
C ALA A 139 -6.34 -0.84 -6.56
N LYS A 140 -6.45 0.08 -5.58
CA LYS A 140 -7.72 0.37 -4.89
C LYS A 140 -8.82 0.81 -5.86
N LYS A 141 -8.50 1.66 -6.84
CA LYS A 141 -9.49 2.14 -7.81
C LYS A 141 -9.96 1.01 -8.73
N ILE A 142 -9.04 0.18 -9.23
CA ILE A 142 -9.39 -0.98 -10.07
C ILE A 142 -10.26 -1.97 -9.29
N LEU A 143 -9.89 -2.31 -8.05
CA LEU A 143 -10.67 -3.24 -7.24
C LEU A 143 -12.04 -2.68 -6.86
N ALA A 144 -12.16 -1.37 -6.65
CA ALA A 144 -13.46 -0.73 -6.46
C ALA A 144 -14.36 -0.89 -7.70
N GLN A 145 -13.79 -0.83 -8.91
CA GLN A 145 -14.54 -1.08 -10.15
C GLN A 145 -15.03 -2.52 -10.25
N THR A 146 -14.20 -3.51 -9.91
CA THR A 146 -14.62 -4.92 -9.84
C THR A 146 -15.73 -5.13 -8.81
N ILE A 147 -15.61 -4.55 -7.61
CA ILE A 147 -16.62 -4.71 -6.56
C ILE A 147 -17.95 -4.07 -6.97
N TYR A 148 -17.90 -2.87 -7.54
CA TYR A 148 -19.08 -2.20 -8.09
C TYR A 148 -19.73 -3.06 -9.19
N ALA A 149 -18.93 -3.51 -10.16
CA ALA A 149 -19.42 -4.35 -11.24
C ALA A 149 -20.04 -5.66 -10.74
N LYS A 150 -19.45 -6.29 -9.72
CA LYS A 150 -20.03 -7.48 -9.08
C LYS A 150 -21.39 -7.20 -8.47
N LYS A 151 -21.53 -6.09 -7.72
CA LYS A 151 -22.79 -5.69 -7.06
C LYS A 151 -23.89 -5.38 -8.06
N HIS A 152 -23.53 -4.89 -9.24
CA HIS A 152 -24.46 -4.44 -10.28
C HIS A 152 -24.57 -5.40 -11.47
N HIS A 153 -24.01 -6.61 -11.38
CA HIS A 153 -24.01 -7.61 -12.47
C HIS A 153 -23.35 -7.12 -13.79
N LEU A 154 -22.32 -6.28 -13.69
CA LEU A 154 -21.56 -5.68 -14.80
C LEU A 154 -20.12 -6.23 -14.90
N LEU A 155 -19.87 -7.45 -14.41
CA LEU A 155 -18.54 -8.04 -14.51
C LEU A 155 -18.19 -8.31 -15.98
N LEU A 156 -16.93 -8.04 -16.35
CA LEU A 156 -16.38 -8.35 -17.67
C LEU A 156 -16.17 -9.86 -17.88
N ALA A 157 -16.20 -10.63 -16.79
CA ALA A 157 -16.08 -12.08 -16.81
C ALA A 157 -17.01 -12.72 -15.75
N LYS A 158 -17.29 -14.02 -15.91
CA LYS A 158 -18.12 -14.78 -14.96
C LYS A 158 -17.52 -14.81 -13.54
N LYS A 159 -16.19 -14.83 -13.44
CA LYS A 159 -15.46 -14.94 -12.18
C LYS A 159 -14.89 -13.59 -11.76
N THR A 160 -14.92 -13.30 -10.45
CA THR A 160 -14.45 -12.02 -9.91
C THR A 160 -12.94 -11.86 -10.10
N GLU A 161 -12.18 -12.92 -9.90
CA GLU A 161 -10.73 -12.96 -10.13
C GLU A 161 -10.37 -12.64 -11.60
N THR A 162 -11.10 -13.19 -12.57
CA THR A 162 -10.89 -12.89 -13.98
C THR A 162 -11.27 -11.45 -14.34
N ASP A 163 -12.33 -10.90 -13.73
CA ASP A 163 -12.68 -9.48 -13.92
C ASP A 163 -11.57 -8.55 -13.41
N ILE A 164 -10.91 -8.89 -12.29
CA ILE A 164 -9.74 -8.14 -11.79
C ILE A 164 -8.64 -8.13 -12.87
N LEU A 165 -8.29 -9.30 -13.42
CA LEU A 165 -7.27 -9.43 -14.47
C LEU A 165 -7.61 -8.54 -15.68
N LEU A 166 -8.85 -8.62 -16.17
CA LEU A 166 -9.34 -7.85 -17.32
C LEU A 166 -9.24 -6.33 -17.09
N ARG A 167 -9.56 -5.86 -15.88
CA ARG A 167 -9.48 -4.43 -15.56
C ARG A 167 -8.05 -3.92 -15.43
N PHE A 168 -7.14 -4.70 -14.86
CA PHE A 168 -5.71 -4.35 -14.86
C PHE A 168 -5.11 -4.31 -16.27
N ALA A 169 -5.61 -5.16 -17.17
CA ALA A 169 -5.22 -5.18 -18.57
C ALA A 169 -5.95 -4.16 -19.46
N ALA A 170 -6.97 -3.46 -18.92
CA ALA A 170 -7.85 -2.58 -19.69
C ALA A 170 -8.42 -3.22 -20.98
N THR A 171 -8.80 -4.49 -20.91
CA THR A 171 -9.33 -5.26 -22.05
C THR A 171 -10.50 -6.15 -21.63
N THR A 172 -11.30 -6.60 -22.59
CA THR A 172 -12.36 -7.61 -22.38
C THR A 172 -11.91 -9.01 -22.83
N GLN A 173 -10.76 -9.14 -23.49
CA GLN A 173 -10.24 -10.42 -23.96
C GLN A 173 -9.35 -11.06 -22.90
N ILE A 174 -9.75 -12.24 -22.41
CA ILE A 174 -9.01 -12.97 -21.36
C ILE A 174 -7.59 -13.32 -21.81
N SER A 175 -7.42 -13.83 -23.03
CA SER A 175 -6.10 -14.15 -23.59
C SER A 175 -5.22 -12.90 -23.71
N GLY A 176 -5.80 -11.79 -24.16
CA GLY A 176 -5.13 -10.48 -24.21
C GLY A 176 -4.66 -10.03 -22.82
N ALA A 177 -5.51 -10.19 -21.80
CA ALA A 177 -5.16 -9.83 -20.44
C ALA A 177 -4.04 -10.71 -19.86
N ILE A 178 -4.13 -12.03 -20.04
CA ILE A 178 -3.06 -12.96 -19.60
C ILE A 178 -1.72 -12.58 -20.24
N ASN A 179 -1.71 -12.27 -21.53
CA ASN A 179 -0.50 -11.89 -22.25
C ASN A 179 0.09 -10.54 -21.80
N ALA A 180 -0.77 -9.56 -21.51
CA ALA A 180 -0.35 -8.21 -21.16
C ALA A 180 0.06 -8.07 -19.69
N VAL A 181 -0.72 -8.68 -18.77
CA VAL A 181 -0.60 -8.43 -17.33
C VAL A 181 -0.55 -9.70 -16.48
N GLY A 182 -0.70 -10.89 -17.08
CA GLY A 182 -0.70 -12.15 -16.34
C GLY A 182 0.65 -12.50 -15.72
N ILE A 183 0.70 -13.59 -14.94
CA ILE A 183 1.86 -13.95 -14.12
C ILE A 183 2.78 -15.02 -14.73
N GLU A 184 2.35 -15.74 -15.76
CA GLU A 184 3.04 -16.96 -16.22
C GLU A 184 4.47 -16.73 -16.72
N LYS A 185 4.79 -15.52 -17.19
CA LYS A 185 6.09 -15.15 -17.76
C LYS A 185 7.04 -14.47 -16.77
N PHE A 186 6.69 -14.39 -15.49
CA PHE A 186 7.42 -13.59 -14.51
C PHE A 186 7.84 -14.41 -13.30
N ASP A 187 9.12 -14.39 -12.95
CA ASP A 187 9.62 -14.98 -11.70
C ASP A 187 9.27 -14.14 -10.46
N GLU A 188 8.77 -12.92 -10.70
CA GLU A 188 8.25 -12.01 -9.69
C GLU A 188 6.87 -11.48 -10.11
N PHE A 189 5.88 -11.60 -9.23
CA PHE A 189 4.52 -11.13 -9.48
C PHE A 189 3.82 -10.67 -8.22
N VAL A 190 2.69 -9.99 -8.37
CA VAL A 190 1.86 -9.57 -7.25
C VAL A 190 0.59 -10.38 -7.22
N ILE A 191 0.31 -11.02 -6.09
CA ILE A 191 -1.03 -11.55 -5.80
C ILE A 191 -1.85 -10.46 -5.16
N ILE A 192 -3.00 -10.19 -5.75
CA ILE A 192 -4.03 -9.31 -5.18
C ILE A 192 -5.05 -10.21 -4.50
N ALA A 193 -5.19 -10.10 -3.19
CA ALA A 193 -6.20 -10.83 -2.42
C ALA A 193 -7.28 -9.89 -1.88
N LEU A 194 -8.54 -10.30 -1.97
CA LEU A 194 -9.71 -9.61 -1.42
C LEU A 194 -10.45 -10.53 -0.44
N GLY A 195 -10.75 -10.05 0.76
CA GLY A 195 -11.48 -10.82 1.76
C GLY A 195 -11.67 -10.12 3.10
N ASN A 196 -12.05 -10.89 4.11
CA ASN A 196 -12.05 -10.43 5.50
C ASN A 196 -10.61 -10.42 6.05
N LYS A 197 -10.38 -9.64 7.12
CA LYS A 197 -9.05 -9.47 7.71
C LYS A 197 -8.44 -10.80 8.19
N SER A 198 -9.22 -11.63 8.87
CA SER A 198 -8.76 -12.93 9.38
C SER A 198 -8.26 -13.87 8.29
N ALA A 199 -8.93 -13.92 7.13
CA ALA A 199 -8.48 -14.73 6.01
C ALA A 199 -7.21 -14.18 5.35
N LEU A 200 -7.07 -12.85 5.27
CA LEU A 200 -5.85 -12.20 4.78
C LEU A 200 -4.65 -12.47 5.71
N ASP A 201 -4.87 -12.42 7.02
CA ASP A 201 -3.82 -12.75 8.00
C ASP A 201 -3.35 -14.22 7.86
N LYS A 202 -4.27 -15.15 7.57
CA LYS A 202 -3.93 -16.57 7.36
C LYS A 202 -3.07 -16.80 6.11
N ILE A 203 -3.37 -16.13 4.99
CA ILE A 203 -2.53 -16.26 3.79
C ILE A 203 -1.20 -15.53 3.97
N HIS A 204 -1.18 -14.38 4.66
CA HIS A 204 0.05 -13.66 4.98
C HIS A 204 1.04 -14.52 5.76
N ASN A 205 0.55 -15.28 6.75
CA ASN A 205 1.41 -16.20 7.51
C ASN A 205 1.80 -17.47 6.72
N HIS A 206 1.19 -17.72 5.58
CA HIS A 206 1.49 -18.89 4.76
C HIS A 206 2.51 -18.60 3.65
N LEU A 207 2.50 -17.38 3.11
CA LEU A 207 3.42 -16.90 2.09
C LEU A 207 4.73 -16.42 2.71
#